data_AF-A0A158ATB4-F1
#
_entry.id   AF-A0A158ATB4-F1
#
_cell.length_a   1.000
_cell.length_b   1.000
_cell.length_c   1.000
_cell.angle_alpha   90.00
_cell.angle_beta   90.00
_cell.angle_gamma   90.00
#
_symmetry.space_group_name_H-M   'P 1'
#
loop_
_entity.id
_entity.type
_entity.pdbx_description
1 polymer ?
#
loop_
_entity_poly.entity_id
_entity_poly.type
_entity_poly.pdbx_seq_one_letter_code
_entity_poly.pdbx_strand_id
1 'polypeptide(L)' 'MTNLRRTFMIQSIGAAALALAGRPVWAASLQESDPAAQALGYTADASRVDPSKYPHFSHNQRCSNCQF' A
#
# COMPACT_ATOMS: atom_id res chain seq x y z
N MET A 1 49.31 -15.09 -2.76
CA MET A 1 48.09 -14.53 -3.38
C MET A 1 46.95 -14.59 -2.39
N THR A 2 46.26 -13.48 -2.24
CA THR A 2 45.67 -12.99 -0.98
C THR A 2 44.22 -13.47 -0.82
N ASN A 3 43.91 -14.07 0.34
CA ASN A 3 42.60 -14.14 1.00
C ASN A 3 41.33 -14.32 0.13
N LEU A 4 41.13 -15.50 -0.46
CA LEU A 4 39.83 -15.93 -1.01
C LEU A 4 38.71 -15.93 0.05
N ARG A 5 39.08 -16.07 1.33
CA ARG A 5 38.19 -16.04 2.50
C ARG A 5 37.58 -14.67 2.76
N ARG A 6 38.29 -13.57 2.45
CA ARG A 6 37.78 -12.20 2.64
C ARG A 6 36.77 -11.81 1.57
N THR A 7 36.93 -12.30 0.34
CA THR A 7 36.01 -12.03 -0.76
C THR A 7 34.65 -12.70 -0.53
N PHE A 8 34.63 -13.91 0.02
CA PHE A 8 33.38 -14.61 0.33
C PHE A 8 32.58 -13.93 1.45
N MET A 9 33.24 -13.46 2.52
CA MET A 9 32.57 -12.72 3.61
C MET A 9 31.93 -11.41 3.16
N ILE A 10 32.51 -10.71 2.17
CA ILE A 10 31.96 -9.45 1.67
C ILE A 10 30.71 -9.70 0.81
N GLN A 11 30.62 -10.84 0.12
CA GLN A 11 29.48 -11.16 -0.75
C GLN A 11 28.26 -11.73 0.00
N SER A 12 28.43 -12.29 1.19
CA SER A 12 27.30 -12.82 1.98
C SER A 12 26.42 -11.73 2.63
N ILE A 13 26.91 -10.49 2.74
CA ILE A 13 26.15 -9.39 3.36
C ILE A 13 25.14 -8.77 2.37
N GLY A 14 25.42 -8.84 1.06
CA GLY A 14 24.57 -8.22 0.03
C GLY A 14 23.27 -8.97 -0.28
N ALA A 15 23.21 -10.29 -0.03
CA ALA A 15 22.07 -11.12 -0.41
C ALA A 15 20.84 -10.98 0.53
N ALA A 16 21.05 -10.49 1.77
CA ALA A 16 19.96 -10.36 2.75
C ALA A 16 19.07 -9.12 2.52
N ALA A 17 19.56 -8.10 1.80
CA ALA A 17 18.83 -6.84 1.62
C ALA A 17 17.65 -6.94 0.62
N LEU A 18 17.68 -7.91 -0.31
CA LEU A 18 16.64 -8.05 -1.33
C LEU A 18 15.38 -8.77 -0.84
N ALA A 19 15.45 -9.48 0.30
CA ALA A 19 14.28 -10.18 0.85
C ALA A 19 13.24 -9.25 1.48
N LEU A 20 13.60 -8.01 1.80
CA LEU A 20 12.70 -7.02 2.40
C LEU A 20 12.00 -6.14 1.35
N ALA A 21 12.51 -6.06 0.13
CA ALA A 21 11.96 -5.20 -0.93
C ALA A 21 10.74 -5.81 -1.65
N GLY A 22 10.47 -7.11 -1.45
CA GLY A 22 9.45 -7.86 -2.19
C GLY A 22 8.16 -8.15 -1.44
N ARG A 23 7.97 -7.65 -0.21
CA ARG A 23 6.70 -7.86 0.50
C ARG A 23 5.68 -6.86 -0.04
N PRO A 24 4.66 -7.30 -0.79
CA PRO A 24 3.57 -6.39 -1.09
C PRO A 24 2.90 -6.10 0.25
N VAL A 25 2.96 -4.86 0.71
CA VAL A 25 2.14 -4.42 1.85
C VAL A 25 0.71 -4.42 1.34
N TRP A 26 0.07 -5.59 1.38
CA TRP A 26 -1.38 -5.68 1.33
C TRP A 26 -1.82 -5.17 2.69
N ALA A 27 -1.93 -3.84 2.81
CA ALA A 27 -2.63 -3.25 3.92
C ALA A 27 -4.01 -3.92 3.96
N ALA A 28 -4.45 -4.33 5.16
CA ALA A 28 -5.76 -4.92 5.33
C ALA A 28 -6.80 -3.98 4.68
N SER A 29 -7.70 -4.54 3.87
CA SER A 29 -8.79 -3.75 3.28
C SER A 29 -9.54 -3.09 4.42
N LEU A 30 -9.65 -1.75 4.37
CA LEU A 30 -10.43 -1.01 5.33
C LEU A 30 -11.88 -1.51 5.26
N GLN A 31 -12.48 -1.78 6.42
CA GLN A 31 -13.87 -2.22 6.48
C GLN A 31 -14.78 -1.00 6.54
N GLU A 32 -15.86 -1.01 5.75
CA GLU A 32 -16.87 0.07 5.73
C GLU A 32 -17.60 0.21 7.09
N SER A 33 -17.50 -0.80 7.96
CA SER A 33 -18.01 -0.76 9.33
C SER A 33 -17.08 -0.03 10.31
N ASP A 34 -15.85 0.29 9.93
CA ASP A 34 -14.91 0.99 10.80
C ASP A 34 -15.39 2.42 11.06
N PRO A 35 -15.42 2.90 12.32
CA PRO A 35 -15.84 4.27 12.62
C PRO A 35 -15.03 5.34 11.87
N ALA A 36 -13.74 5.11 11.60
CA ALA A 36 -12.92 6.02 10.79
C ALA A 36 -13.31 5.98 9.30
N ALA A 37 -13.67 4.80 8.77
CA ALA A 37 -14.17 4.64 7.41
C ALA A 37 -15.50 5.37 7.21
N GLN A 38 -16.42 5.23 8.17
CA GLN A 38 -17.73 5.89 8.14
C GLN A 38 -17.61 7.41 8.25
N ALA A 39 -16.71 7.91 9.10
CA ALA A 39 -16.45 9.34 9.25
C ALA A 39 -15.99 9.99 7.93
N LEU A 40 -15.24 9.25 7.11
CA LEU A 40 -14.73 9.72 5.81
C LEU A 40 -15.66 9.39 4.64
N GLY A 41 -16.74 8.64 4.84
CA GLY A 41 -17.58 8.15 3.74
C GLY A 41 -16.89 7.13 2.85
N TYR A 42 -15.94 6.37 3.40
CA TYR A 42 -15.23 5.34 2.66
C TYR A 42 -16.21 4.28 2.17
N THR A 43 -16.08 3.95 0.89
CA THR A 43 -16.68 2.76 0.31
C THR A 43 -15.64 2.03 -0.53
N ALA A 44 -15.69 0.71 -0.51
CA ALA A 44 -14.78 -0.12 -1.29
C ALA A 44 -14.97 0.08 -2.81
N ASP A 45 -16.17 0.50 -3.23
CA ASP A 45 -16.52 0.74 -4.61
C ASP A 45 -17.03 2.18 -4.78
N ALA A 46 -16.24 3.00 -5.46
CA ALA A 46 -16.60 4.39 -5.71
C ALA A 46 -17.93 4.56 -6.47
N SER A 47 -18.42 3.53 -7.18
CA SER A 47 -19.74 3.57 -7.83
C SER A 47 -20.92 3.48 -6.86
N ARG A 48 -20.66 3.08 -5.60
CA ARG A 48 -21.67 2.97 -4.53
C ARG A 48 -21.72 4.19 -3.63
N VAL A 49 -20.90 5.21 -3.90
CA VAL A 49 -20.98 6.49 -3.18
C VAL A 49 -22.36 7.10 -3.44
N ASP A 50 -23.06 7.47 -2.37
CA ASP A 50 -24.33 8.17 -2.47
C ASP A 50 -24.08 9.63 -2.87
N PRO A 51 -24.42 10.04 -4.11
CA PRO A 51 -24.18 11.40 -4.57
C PRO A 51 -25.03 12.44 -3.83
N SER A 52 -26.13 12.00 -3.18
CA SER A 52 -26.98 12.88 -2.36
C SER A 52 -26.29 13.27 -1.06
N LYS A 53 -25.54 12.33 -0.46
CA LYS A 53 -24.72 12.57 0.73
C LYS A 53 -23.43 13.32 0.40
N TYR A 54 -22.86 13.08 -0.79
CA TYR A 54 -21.58 13.63 -1.21
C TYR A 54 -21.71 14.40 -2.53
N PRO A 55 -22.27 15.63 -2.52
CA PRO A 55 -22.53 16.40 -3.73
C PRO A 55 -21.26 16.81 -4.50
N HIS A 56 -20.09 16.77 -3.84
CA HIS A 56 -18.79 17.04 -4.46
C HIS A 56 -18.13 15.79 -5.06
N PHE A 57 -18.72 14.61 -4.85
CA PHE A 57 -18.22 13.38 -5.41
C PHE A 57 -18.40 13.37 -6.93
N SER A 58 -17.34 13.00 -7.65
CA SER A 58 -17.39 12.72 -9.07
C SER A 58 -17.04 11.26 -9.29
N HIS A 59 -17.69 10.59 -10.24
CA HIS A 59 -17.42 9.19 -10.58
C HIS A 59 -15.97 8.91 -10.98
N ASN A 60 -15.20 9.96 -11.33
CA ASN A 60 -13.78 9.82 -11.60
C ASN A 60 -12.94 9.75 -10.31
N GLN A 61 -13.41 10.24 -9.18
CA GLN A 61 -12.67 10.25 -7.91
C GLN A 61 -12.63 8.84 -7.32
N ARG A 62 -11.44 8.22 -7.29
CA ARG A 62 -11.20 6.89 -6.73
C ARG A 62 -9.85 6.88 -6.01
N CYS A 63 -9.61 5.90 -5.15
CA CYS A 63 -8.32 5.79 -4.45
C CYS A 63 -7.12 5.75 -5.41
N SER A 64 -7.29 5.17 -6.61
CA SER A 64 -6.24 5.06 -7.63
C SER A 64 -5.77 6.38 -8.24
N ASN A 65 -6.57 7.45 -8.14
CA ASN A 65 -6.22 8.78 -8.66
C ASN A 65 -6.30 9.87 -7.59
N CYS A 66 -6.23 9.47 -6.33
CA CYS A 66 -6.23 10.38 -5.19
C CYS A 66 -4.81 10.68 -4.73
N GLN A 67 -4.56 11.90 -4.25
CA GLN A 67 -3.22 12.37 -3.85
C GLN A 67 -2.94 12.24 -2.33
N PHE A 68 -3.73 11.44 -1.62
CA PHE A 68 -3.58 11.22 -0.17
C PHE A 68 -2.32 10.44 0.20
#